data_AF-A0A231GW76-F1
#
_entry.id   AF-A0A231GW76-F1
#
_cell.length_a   1.000
_cell.length_b   1.000
_cell.length_c   1.000
_cell.angle_alpha   90.00
_cell.angle_beta   90.00
_cell.angle_gamma   90.00
#
_symmetry.space_group_name_H-M   'P 1'
#
loop_
_entity.id
_entity.type
_entity.pdbx_description
1 polymer ?
#
loop_
_entity_poly.entity_id
_entity_poly.type
_entity_poly.pdbx_seq_one_letter_code
_entity_poly.pdbx_strand_id
1 'polypeptide(L)'
;MTRVPTEQLPSMLEPILQQRIPNAQGGQVRNWSASPRGLATETCLFDFDCPGTTHSLVFRRPPEVALFPDYDLLRQVLVMQRLAGSGIPIPTVRWLDRDGGALGGPYMVMDRIPGEAPSDYPSYHTAGNYFDADRDGRQRMWWGCVDTIADVHRLDPQTLKLDFLAFPEHGDEPVEQIVGYIDAALRWACAEPPPALRRGVEWLRANTYEPVHVTLCWGDARMSNILYDTNLRVTGVLDWEVAYLGDHEADLAWMLFLDWACSEYEGHEPLPGTPSREQTIEYYEHRSGMPVENLRFNEILAATLLSIPLLRMTDRLQLPPELDLTAFCAARIDQLLETAP
;
A
#
# COMPACT_ATOMS: atom_id res chain seq x y z
N MET A 1 -5.86 16.02 23.62
CA MET A 1 -7.26 16.18 23.20
C MET A 1 -7.83 14.80 22.88
N THR A 2 -9.13 14.59 23.06
CA THR A 2 -9.78 13.29 22.80
C THR A 2 -9.99 13.11 21.29
N ARG A 3 -9.76 11.90 20.76
CA ARG A 3 -10.01 11.57 19.34
C ARG A 3 -11.48 11.82 19.01
N VAL A 4 -11.74 12.58 17.95
CA VAL A 4 -13.11 12.90 17.52
C VAL A 4 -13.74 11.68 16.81
N PRO A 5 -14.96 11.26 17.17
CA PRO A 5 -15.67 10.18 16.47
C PRO A 5 -15.93 10.49 14.99
N THR A 6 -15.93 9.48 14.13
CA THR A 6 -16.03 9.62 12.66
C THR A 6 -17.28 10.39 12.23
N GLU A 7 -18.40 10.18 12.92
CA GLU A 7 -19.68 10.83 12.64
C GLU A 7 -19.70 12.33 12.98
N GLN A 8 -18.76 12.80 13.82
CA GLN A 8 -18.62 14.21 14.18
C GLN A 8 -17.59 14.94 13.32
N LEU A 9 -16.76 14.20 12.56
CA LEU A 9 -15.74 14.79 11.70
C LEU A 9 -16.29 15.79 10.66
N PRO A 10 -17.42 15.54 9.96
CA PRO A 10 -17.91 16.47 8.94
C PRO A 10 -18.10 17.89 9.46
N SER A 11 -18.85 18.05 10.56
CA SER A 11 -19.17 19.35 11.14
C SER A 11 -17.95 20.04 11.75
N MET A 12 -16.98 19.28 12.26
CA MET A 12 -15.74 19.84 12.79
C MET A 12 -14.72 20.19 11.70
N LEU A 13 -14.78 19.51 10.54
CA LEU A 13 -13.89 19.76 9.41
C LEU A 13 -14.34 20.96 8.57
N GLU A 14 -15.65 21.25 8.50
CA GLU A 14 -16.22 22.41 7.79
C GLU A 14 -15.52 23.76 8.07
N PRO A 15 -15.39 24.24 9.33
CA PRO A 15 -14.74 25.51 9.59
C PRO A 15 -13.25 25.52 9.17
N ILE A 16 -12.58 24.36 9.26
CA ILE A 16 -11.19 24.20 8.83
C ILE A 16 -11.10 24.31 7.29
N LEU A 17 -12.01 23.65 6.57
CA LEU A 17 -12.11 23.71 5.12
C LEU A 17 -12.37 25.15 4.64
N GLN A 18 -13.33 25.84 5.25
CA GLN A 18 -13.65 27.25 4.94
C GLN A 18 -12.46 28.19 5.17
N GLN A 19 -11.60 27.88 6.15
CA GLN A 19 -10.39 28.66 6.42
C GLN A 19 -9.25 28.34 5.45
N ARG A 20 -9.06 27.06 5.11
CA ARG A 20 -7.91 26.59 4.32
C ARG A 20 -8.13 26.67 2.81
N ILE A 21 -9.37 26.58 2.33
CA ILE A 21 -9.70 26.65 0.91
C ILE A 21 -10.06 28.11 0.56
N PRO A 22 -9.36 28.75 -0.40
CA PRO A 22 -9.66 30.12 -0.79
C PRO A 22 -11.10 30.30 -1.29
N ASN A 23 -11.75 31.38 -0.89
CA ASN A 23 -13.12 31.74 -1.27
C ASN A 23 -14.19 30.69 -0.91
N ALA A 24 -13.93 29.84 0.08
CA ALA A 24 -14.85 28.79 0.51
C ALA A 24 -15.82 29.19 1.63
N GLN A 25 -16.00 30.49 1.91
CA GLN A 25 -16.90 30.93 2.97
C GLN A 25 -18.33 30.43 2.74
N GLY A 26 -18.93 29.84 3.78
CA GLY A 26 -20.26 29.22 3.71
C GLY A 26 -20.29 27.84 3.03
N GLY A 27 -19.14 27.27 2.68
CA GLY A 27 -19.06 25.92 2.13
C GLY A 27 -19.47 24.83 3.12
N GLN A 28 -20.03 23.73 2.63
CA GLN A 28 -20.58 22.65 3.44
C GLN A 28 -20.04 21.29 3.00
N VAL A 29 -19.82 20.39 3.96
CA VAL A 29 -19.43 19.01 3.69
C VAL A 29 -20.68 18.21 3.29
N ARG A 30 -20.58 17.50 2.18
CA ARG A 30 -21.61 16.64 1.60
C ARG A 30 -21.04 15.25 1.32
N ASN A 31 -21.93 14.28 1.15
CA ASN A 31 -21.59 12.92 0.70
C ASN A 31 -20.47 12.27 1.53
N TRP A 32 -20.42 12.56 2.83
CA TRP A 32 -19.42 11.98 3.73
C TRP A 32 -19.63 10.47 3.81
N SER A 33 -18.60 9.73 3.42
CA SER A 33 -18.64 8.27 3.39
C SER A 33 -17.30 7.70 3.86
N ALA A 34 -17.36 6.83 4.86
CA ALA A 34 -16.20 6.04 5.24
C ALA A 34 -15.88 5.03 4.14
N SER A 35 -14.61 4.94 3.77
CA SER A 35 -14.13 3.88 2.88
C SER A 35 -14.26 2.54 3.62
N PRO A 36 -14.89 1.52 3.00
CA PRO A 36 -14.85 0.16 3.54
C PRO A 36 -13.46 -0.49 3.38
N ARG A 37 -12.54 0.17 2.66
CA ARG A 37 -11.17 -0.27 2.37
C ARG A 37 -10.14 0.55 3.15
N GLY A 38 -9.01 -0.08 3.50
CA GLY A 38 -7.88 0.54 4.21
C GLY A 38 -7.88 0.22 5.70
N LEU A 39 -7.47 -1.01 6.06
CA LEU A 39 -7.47 -1.49 7.44
C LEU A 39 -6.50 -0.71 8.36
N ALA A 40 -5.46 -0.14 7.77
CA ALA A 40 -4.41 0.60 8.48
C ALA A 40 -4.78 2.05 8.77
N THR A 41 -5.78 2.66 8.12
CA THR A 41 -6.09 4.08 8.30
C THR A 41 -7.57 4.37 8.14
N GLU A 42 -8.05 5.35 8.89
CA GLU A 42 -9.43 5.81 8.72
C GLU A 42 -9.50 6.77 7.53
N THR A 43 -10.10 6.31 6.45
CA THR A 43 -10.24 7.06 5.18
C THR A 43 -11.70 7.39 4.93
N CYS A 44 -12.02 8.66 4.71
CA CYS A 44 -13.36 9.14 4.41
C CYS A 44 -13.35 10.00 3.14
N LEU A 45 -14.26 9.70 2.21
CA LEU A 45 -14.47 10.46 0.99
C LEU A 45 -15.62 11.45 1.22
N PHE A 46 -15.50 12.65 0.69
CA PHE A 46 -16.56 13.66 0.79
C PHE A 46 -16.46 14.68 -0.33
N ASP A 47 -17.55 15.43 -0.53
CA ASP A 47 -17.56 16.62 -1.37
C ASP A 47 -17.66 17.85 -0.47
N PHE A 48 -16.94 18.90 -0.80
CA PHE A 48 -17.04 20.20 -0.12
C PHE A 48 -17.63 21.22 -1.09
N ASP A 49 -18.93 21.45 -0.93
CA ASP A 49 -19.72 22.34 -1.77
C ASP A 49 -19.51 23.78 -1.31
N CYS A 50 -18.81 24.57 -2.13
CA CYS A 50 -18.59 25.99 -1.94
C CYS A 50 -19.42 26.82 -2.93
N PRO A 51 -19.62 28.12 -2.67
CA PRO A 51 -20.21 29.01 -3.67
C PRO A 51 -19.41 28.98 -4.99
N GLY A 52 -20.02 28.41 -6.05
CA GLY A 52 -19.46 28.38 -7.40
C GLY A 52 -18.51 27.21 -7.71
N THR A 53 -18.20 26.33 -6.76
CA THR A 53 -17.36 25.15 -7.01
C THR A 53 -17.60 24.05 -5.97
N THR A 54 -17.39 22.80 -6.37
CA THR A 54 -17.40 21.64 -5.47
C THR A 54 -16.02 20.99 -5.51
N HIS A 55 -15.43 20.76 -4.34
CA HIS A 55 -14.16 20.05 -4.21
C HIS A 55 -14.44 18.60 -3.78
N SER A 56 -14.04 17.63 -4.60
CA SER A 56 -14.05 16.22 -4.19
C SER A 56 -12.77 15.88 -3.43
N LEU A 57 -12.90 15.50 -2.17
CA LEU A 57 -11.78 15.39 -1.23
C LEU A 57 -11.78 14.05 -0.50
N VAL A 58 -10.62 13.70 0.04
CA VAL A 58 -10.41 12.55 0.92
C VAL A 58 -9.78 13.03 2.21
N PHE A 59 -10.37 12.66 3.33
CA PHE A 59 -9.82 12.79 4.67
C PHE A 59 -9.17 11.45 5.05
N ARG A 60 -7.93 11.49 5.57
CA ARG A 60 -7.25 10.31 6.07
C ARG A 60 -6.59 10.61 7.41
N ARG A 61 -6.78 9.76 8.41
CA ARG A 61 -6.09 9.85 9.70
C ARG A 61 -5.58 8.49 10.17
N PRO A 62 -4.58 8.45 11.06
CA PRO A 62 -4.03 7.20 11.56
C PRO A 62 -5.09 6.37 12.29
N PRO A 63 -4.91 5.05 12.36
CA PRO A 63 -5.80 4.17 13.11
C PRO A 63 -5.71 4.50 14.60
N GLU A 64 -6.67 4.04 15.42
CA GLU A 64 -6.53 4.14 16.87
C GLU A 64 -5.38 3.27 17.40
N VAL A 65 -5.12 2.17 16.68
CA VAL A 65 -4.08 1.22 17.00
C VAL A 65 -3.09 1.17 15.86
N ALA A 66 -1.84 1.52 16.13
CA ALA A 66 -0.78 1.39 15.16
C ALA A 66 -0.60 -0.08 14.74
N LEU A 67 -0.58 -0.31 13.42
CA LEU A 67 -0.31 -1.61 12.81
C LEU A 67 1.17 -1.85 12.53
N PHE A 68 1.97 -0.77 12.54
CA PHE A 68 3.43 -0.77 12.45
C PHE A 68 4.03 -0.01 13.64
N PRO A 69 5.26 -0.33 14.08
CA PRO A 69 5.88 0.29 15.24
C PRO A 69 6.17 1.80 15.06
N ASP A 70 6.38 2.23 13.82
CA ASP A 70 6.89 3.54 13.43
C ASP A 70 5.93 4.32 12.51
N TYR A 71 4.64 4.00 12.55
CA TYR A 71 3.65 4.68 11.69
C TYR A 71 3.73 6.21 11.85
N ASP A 72 4.03 6.90 10.75
CA ASP A 72 4.07 8.36 10.68
C ASP A 72 3.36 8.86 9.41
N LEU A 73 2.23 9.54 9.61
CA LEU A 73 1.48 10.15 8.50
C LEU A 73 2.29 11.22 7.76
N LEU A 74 3.23 11.89 8.44
CA LEU A 74 4.11 12.85 7.78
C LEU A 74 5.00 12.16 6.74
N ARG A 75 5.54 10.97 7.04
CA ARG A 75 6.35 10.19 6.10
C ARG A 75 5.58 9.95 4.81
N GLN A 76 4.33 9.49 4.90
CA GLN A 76 3.46 9.28 3.75
C GLN A 76 3.20 10.58 2.95
N VAL A 77 2.87 11.67 3.65
CA VAL A 77 2.63 12.98 3.01
C VAL A 77 3.88 13.49 2.28
N LEU A 78 5.06 13.31 2.86
CA LEU A 78 6.31 13.71 2.23
C LEU A 78 6.57 12.92 0.96
N VAL A 79 6.37 11.59 0.97
CA VAL A 79 6.49 10.77 -0.25
C VAL A 79 5.57 11.29 -1.35
N MET A 80 4.29 11.48 -1.04
CA MET A 80 3.33 12.02 -2.01
C MET A 80 3.73 13.40 -2.52
N GLN A 81 4.23 14.29 -1.65
CA GLN A 81 4.72 15.61 -2.08
C GLN A 81 5.97 15.53 -2.95
N ARG A 82 6.88 14.58 -2.71
CA ARG A 82 8.08 14.37 -3.54
C ARG A 82 7.74 13.80 -4.91
N LEU A 83 6.73 12.94 -4.98
CA LEU A 83 6.25 12.35 -6.23
C LEU A 83 5.40 13.31 -7.06
N ALA A 84 4.99 14.46 -6.51
CA ALA A 84 4.22 15.44 -7.24
C ALA A 84 5.02 15.96 -8.45
N GLY A 85 4.50 15.73 -9.65
CA GLY A 85 5.17 16.10 -10.91
C GLY A 85 6.12 15.05 -11.49
N SER A 86 6.24 13.87 -10.85
CA SER A 86 7.03 12.73 -11.39
C SER A 86 6.40 12.06 -12.63
N GLY A 87 5.11 12.33 -12.88
CA GLY A 87 4.32 11.63 -13.90
C GLY A 87 3.49 10.47 -13.33
N ILE A 88 3.80 9.99 -12.12
CA ILE A 88 2.96 9.03 -11.41
C ILE A 88 1.67 9.73 -10.96
N PRO A 89 0.48 9.21 -11.29
CA PRO A 89 -0.78 9.87 -10.97
C PRO A 89 -1.13 9.66 -9.49
N ILE A 90 -0.62 10.52 -8.62
CA ILE A 90 -0.85 10.44 -7.17
C ILE A 90 -1.85 11.52 -6.69
N PRO A 91 -2.60 11.28 -5.60
CA PRO A 91 -3.46 12.30 -5.01
C PRO A 91 -2.67 13.54 -4.59
N THR A 92 -3.19 14.73 -4.93
CA THR A 92 -2.58 15.99 -4.46
C THR A 92 -2.94 16.21 -2.99
N VAL A 93 -1.94 16.19 -2.12
CA VAL A 93 -2.12 16.53 -0.70
C VAL A 93 -2.42 18.02 -0.58
N ARG A 94 -3.59 18.36 -0.01
CA ARG A 94 -4.00 19.75 0.24
C ARG A 94 -3.32 20.29 1.48
N TRP A 95 -3.37 19.52 2.57
CA TRP A 95 -2.58 19.81 3.79
C TRP A 95 -2.49 18.58 4.69
N LEU A 96 -1.52 18.65 5.60
CA LEU A 96 -1.37 17.80 6.77
C LEU A 96 -1.53 18.66 8.02
N ASP A 97 -2.35 18.21 8.96
CA ASP A 97 -2.38 18.70 10.33
C ASP A 97 -1.68 17.67 11.22
N ARG A 98 -0.54 18.05 11.78
CA ARG A 98 0.34 17.12 12.54
C ARG A 98 -0.05 17.00 14.00
N ASP A 99 -0.53 18.10 14.58
CA ASP A 99 -0.85 18.18 16.01
C ASP A 99 -2.31 17.77 16.28
N GLY A 100 -3.09 17.64 15.20
CA GLY A 100 -4.48 17.24 15.22
C GLY A 100 -5.45 18.34 15.59
N GLY A 101 -4.97 19.46 16.14
CA GLY A 101 -5.74 20.68 16.39
C GLY A 101 -7.15 20.39 16.91
N ALA A 102 -8.15 20.88 16.19
CA ALA A 102 -9.55 20.71 16.55
C ALA A 102 -10.06 19.25 16.47
N LEU A 103 -9.39 18.36 15.74
CA LEU A 103 -9.86 16.98 15.46
C LEU A 103 -9.23 15.92 16.38
N GLY A 104 -8.36 16.32 17.29
CA GLY A 104 -7.85 15.46 18.37
C GLY A 104 -6.78 14.45 17.98
N GLY A 105 -6.27 14.50 16.75
CA GLY A 105 -5.14 13.68 16.28
C GLY A 105 -4.73 14.03 14.84
N PRO A 106 -3.53 13.66 14.40
CA PRO A 106 -3.02 14.00 13.08
C PRO A 106 -3.96 13.52 11.96
N TYR A 107 -4.07 14.31 10.89
CA TYR A 107 -4.86 13.94 9.70
C TYR A 107 -4.34 14.68 8.47
N MET A 108 -4.62 14.12 7.30
CA MET A 108 -4.40 14.79 6.02
C MET A 108 -5.70 14.92 5.25
N VAL A 109 -5.75 15.94 4.39
CA VAL A 109 -6.77 16.09 3.36
C VAL A 109 -6.08 16.15 2.00
N MET A 110 -6.61 15.40 1.04
CA MET A 110 -6.09 15.32 -0.32
C MET A 110 -7.24 15.36 -1.34
N ASP A 111 -6.89 15.63 -2.60
CA ASP A 111 -7.85 15.54 -3.70
C ASP A 111 -8.32 14.10 -3.93
N ARG A 112 -9.62 13.92 -4.17
CA ARG A 112 -10.16 12.64 -4.61
C ARG A 112 -9.91 12.47 -6.10
N ILE A 113 -9.17 11.42 -6.45
CA ILE A 113 -8.99 10.99 -7.84
C ILE A 113 -10.20 10.13 -8.24
N PRO A 114 -10.82 10.37 -9.41
CA PRO A 114 -11.90 9.52 -9.91
C PRO A 114 -11.35 8.17 -10.38
N GLY A 115 -12.06 7.09 -10.04
CA GLY A 115 -11.77 5.75 -10.51
C GLY A 115 -12.20 4.70 -9.50
N GLU A 116 -12.06 3.44 -9.89
CA GLU A 116 -12.37 2.28 -9.06
C GLU A 116 -11.15 1.36 -9.00
N ALA A 117 -10.80 0.91 -7.80
CA ALA A 117 -9.78 -0.11 -7.62
C ALA A 117 -10.41 -1.51 -7.54
N PRO A 118 -9.75 -2.55 -8.08
CA PRO A 118 -10.01 -3.94 -7.71
C PRO A 118 -10.00 -4.15 -6.18
N SER A 119 -10.59 -5.25 -5.73
CA SER A 119 -10.64 -5.62 -4.32
C SER A 119 -9.87 -6.91 -4.10
N ASP A 120 -9.06 -7.00 -3.04
CA ASP A 120 -8.42 -8.26 -2.67
C ASP A 120 -9.39 -9.19 -1.92
N TYR A 121 -10.37 -8.60 -1.21
CA TYR A 121 -11.41 -9.33 -0.49
C TYR A 121 -12.79 -8.67 -0.64
N PRO A 122 -13.81 -9.33 -1.23
CA PRO A 122 -13.66 -10.58 -1.99
C PRO A 122 -12.68 -10.40 -3.16
N SER A 123 -12.04 -11.49 -3.57
CA SER A 123 -11.01 -11.48 -4.62
C SER A 123 -11.51 -10.86 -5.92
N TYR A 124 -10.68 -10.05 -6.56
CA TYR A 124 -10.96 -9.46 -7.87
C TYR A 124 -11.07 -10.51 -8.99
N HIS A 125 -10.68 -11.76 -8.73
CA HIS A 125 -10.96 -12.90 -9.62
C HIS A 125 -12.39 -13.43 -9.52
N THR A 126 -13.19 -12.92 -8.58
CA THR A 126 -14.55 -13.42 -8.30
C THR A 126 -15.62 -12.33 -8.37
N ALA A 127 -15.25 -11.06 -8.22
CA ALA A 127 -16.18 -9.94 -8.22
C ALA A 127 -15.47 -8.61 -8.57
N GLY A 128 -16.27 -7.61 -8.96
CA GLY A 128 -15.82 -6.24 -9.19
C GLY A 128 -15.27 -5.99 -10.59
N ASN A 129 -14.68 -4.81 -10.79
CA ASN A 129 -14.30 -4.30 -12.11
C ASN A 129 -13.33 -5.22 -12.89
N TYR A 130 -12.39 -5.89 -12.24
CA TYR A 130 -11.48 -6.84 -12.90
C TYR A 130 -12.18 -8.13 -13.34
N PHE A 131 -13.14 -8.61 -12.54
CA PHE A 131 -13.98 -9.76 -12.87
C PHE A 131 -14.89 -9.47 -14.06
N ASP A 132 -15.55 -8.30 -14.03
CA ASP A 132 -16.50 -7.88 -15.06
C ASP A 132 -15.85 -7.48 -16.39
N ALA A 133 -14.54 -7.19 -16.39
CA ALA A 133 -13.79 -6.84 -17.58
C ALA A 133 -13.75 -8.02 -18.59
N ASP A 134 -13.52 -7.71 -19.88
CA ASP A 134 -13.17 -8.72 -20.86
C ASP A 134 -11.67 -9.09 -20.77
N ARG A 135 -11.22 -9.97 -21.68
CA ARG A 135 -9.81 -10.42 -21.69
C ARG A 135 -8.84 -9.24 -21.87
N ASP A 136 -9.15 -8.34 -22.81
CA ASP A 136 -8.29 -7.19 -23.12
C ASP A 136 -8.31 -6.14 -22.00
N GLY A 137 -9.46 -5.98 -21.33
CA GLY A 137 -9.63 -5.13 -20.16
C GLY A 137 -8.79 -5.58 -18.98
N ARG A 138 -8.81 -6.89 -18.66
CA ARG A 138 -7.94 -7.46 -17.61
C ARG A 138 -6.46 -7.26 -17.92
N GLN A 139 -6.03 -7.52 -19.15
CA GLN A 139 -4.66 -7.24 -19.58
C GLN A 139 -4.31 -5.76 -19.40
N ARG A 140 -5.20 -4.84 -19.80
CA ARG A 140 -4.97 -3.40 -19.65
C ARG A 140 -4.79 -2.99 -18.18
N MET A 141 -5.59 -3.55 -17.28
CA MET A 141 -5.45 -3.26 -15.84
C MET A 141 -4.13 -3.82 -15.30
N TRP A 142 -3.85 -5.10 -15.59
CA TRP A 142 -2.64 -5.77 -15.14
C TRP A 142 -1.37 -5.05 -15.62
N TRP A 143 -1.29 -4.75 -16.92
CA TRP A 143 -0.16 -4.01 -17.48
C TRP A 143 -0.10 -2.57 -16.97
N GLY A 144 -1.24 -1.93 -16.69
CA GLY A 144 -1.26 -0.63 -16.00
C GLY A 144 -0.61 -0.68 -14.63
N CYS A 145 -0.81 -1.77 -13.87
CA CYS A 145 -0.14 -2.00 -12.60
C CYS A 145 1.37 -2.21 -12.76
N VAL A 146 1.78 -3.10 -13.67
CA VAL A 146 3.20 -3.38 -13.92
C VAL A 146 3.94 -2.17 -14.48
N ASP A 147 3.32 -1.41 -15.39
CA ASP A 147 3.85 -0.16 -15.92
C ASP A 147 4.04 0.88 -14.82
N THR A 148 3.07 0.99 -13.89
CA THR A 148 3.16 1.89 -12.74
C THR A 148 4.34 1.53 -11.83
N ILE A 149 4.48 0.24 -11.47
CA ILE A 149 5.60 -0.26 -10.68
C ILE A 149 6.93 0.07 -11.37
N ALA A 150 7.04 -0.24 -12.67
CA ALA A 150 8.23 0.06 -13.45
C ALA A 150 8.52 1.57 -13.60
N ASP A 151 7.50 2.43 -13.61
CA ASP A 151 7.70 3.88 -13.64
C ASP A 151 8.16 4.44 -12.29
N VAL A 152 7.66 3.89 -11.18
CA VAL A 152 8.12 4.23 -9.83
C VAL A 152 9.59 3.86 -9.65
N HIS A 153 10.00 2.66 -10.08
CA HIS A 153 11.39 2.20 -9.93
C HIS A 153 12.40 2.99 -10.77
N ARG A 154 11.96 3.70 -11.80
CA ARG A 154 12.84 4.57 -12.61
C ARG A 154 13.06 5.95 -12.01
N LEU A 155 12.31 6.32 -10.98
CA LEU A 155 12.52 7.58 -10.29
C LEU A 155 13.85 7.53 -9.53
N ASP A 156 14.62 8.61 -9.60
CA ASP A 156 15.85 8.74 -8.81
C ASP A 156 15.51 9.19 -7.39
N PRO A 157 15.70 8.33 -6.36
CA PRO A 157 15.36 8.68 -4.99
C PRO A 157 16.19 9.86 -4.44
N GLN A 158 17.42 10.05 -4.93
CA GLN A 158 18.29 11.15 -4.49
C GLN A 158 17.77 12.50 -5.01
N THR A 159 17.43 12.58 -6.29
CA THR A 159 16.80 13.78 -6.87
C THR A 159 15.49 14.12 -6.17
N LEU A 160 14.71 13.11 -5.79
CA LEU A 160 13.46 13.28 -5.04
C LEU A 160 13.66 13.52 -3.53
N LYS A 161 14.89 13.42 -3.01
CA LYS A 161 15.24 13.60 -1.59
C LYS A 161 14.46 12.66 -0.68
N LEU A 162 14.47 11.38 -1.04
CA LEU A 162 13.77 10.30 -0.35
C LEU A 162 14.63 9.57 0.70
N ASP A 163 15.79 10.12 1.09
CA ASP A 163 16.71 9.48 2.03
C ASP A 163 16.08 9.16 3.41
N PHE A 164 14.99 9.84 3.77
CA PHE A 164 14.22 9.59 4.99
C PHE A 164 13.45 8.26 4.97
N LEU A 165 13.46 7.54 3.84
CA LEU A 165 12.84 6.23 3.67
C LEU A 165 13.81 5.06 3.92
N ALA A 166 15.09 5.33 4.16
CA ALA A 166 16.07 4.34 4.59
C ALA A 166 15.88 3.98 6.08
N PHE A 167 16.43 2.84 6.49
CA PHE A 167 16.39 2.37 7.89
C PHE A 167 17.80 2.08 8.43
N PRO A 168 18.68 3.09 8.52
CA PRO A 168 20.10 2.89 8.88
C PRO A 168 20.33 2.30 10.28
N GLU A 169 19.35 2.34 11.17
CA GLU A 169 19.40 1.69 12.48
C GLU A 169 19.23 0.16 12.42
N HIS A 170 18.82 -0.37 11.26
CA HIS A 170 18.47 -1.76 11.06
C HIS A 170 19.45 -2.55 10.18
N GLY A 171 20.46 -1.91 9.61
CA GLY A 171 21.50 -2.55 8.79
C GLY A 171 22.37 -1.53 8.07
N ASP A 172 23.48 -2.00 7.48
CA ASP A 172 24.39 -1.12 6.74
C ASP A 172 23.91 -0.94 5.29
N GLU A 173 23.43 -2.02 4.65
CA GLU A 173 22.95 -2.03 3.27
C GLU A 173 21.40 -2.06 3.16
N PRO A 174 20.78 -1.52 2.09
CA PRO A 174 19.32 -1.39 1.99
C PRO A 174 18.51 -2.68 2.21
N VAL A 175 18.98 -3.82 1.69
CA VAL A 175 18.33 -5.13 1.90
C VAL A 175 18.47 -5.58 3.36
N GLU A 176 19.61 -5.34 4.00
CA GLU A 176 19.79 -5.65 5.42
C GLU A 176 18.90 -4.77 6.29
N GLN A 177 18.79 -3.49 5.95
CA GLN A 177 17.96 -2.50 6.63
C GLN A 177 16.49 -2.93 6.68
N ILE A 178 15.90 -3.31 5.55
CA ILE A 178 14.50 -3.76 5.53
C ILE A 178 14.31 -5.10 6.26
N VAL A 179 15.26 -6.04 6.16
CA VAL A 179 15.20 -7.31 6.90
C VAL A 179 15.32 -7.09 8.41
N GLY A 180 16.21 -6.20 8.84
CA GLY A 180 16.38 -5.81 10.23
C GLY A 180 15.14 -5.12 10.80
N TYR A 181 14.52 -4.24 10.02
CA TYR A 181 13.25 -3.60 10.36
C TYR A 181 12.13 -4.64 10.52
N ILE A 182 11.97 -5.54 9.54
CA ILE A 182 10.92 -6.58 9.56
C ILE A 182 11.07 -7.49 10.78
N ASP A 183 12.28 -7.92 11.13
CA ASP A 183 12.49 -8.71 12.36
C ASP A 183 12.09 -7.95 13.63
N ALA A 184 12.48 -6.68 13.73
CA ALA A 184 12.13 -5.84 14.88
C ALA A 184 10.61 -5.61 14.96
N ALA A 185 9.98 -5.31 13.83
CA ALA A 185 8.55 -5.08 13.72
C ALA A 185 7.73 -6.35 13.97
N LEU A 186 8.19 -7.52 13.54
CA LEU A 186 7.55 -8.81 13.82
C LEU A 186 7.55 -9.12 15.32
N ARG A 187 8.69 -8.91 16.01
CA ARG A 187 8.80 -9.08 17.48
C ARG A 187 7.98 -8.06 18.26
N TRP A 188 7.84 -6.84 17.73
CA TRP A 188 6.91 -5.85 18.28
C TRP A 188 5.45 -6.25 18.06
N ALA A 189 5.15 -6.88 16.92
CA ALA A 189 3.79 -7.24 16.54
C ALA A 189 3.22 -8.38 17.37
N CYS A 190 4.02 -9.42 17.57
CA CYS A 190 3.66 -10.61 18.31
C CYS A 190 4.88 -11.12 19.09
N ALA A 191 4.70 -11.35 20.40
CA ALA A 191 5.79 -11.85 21.24
C ALA A 191 6.27 -13.26 20.82
N GLU A 192 5.35 -14.08 20.31
CA GLU A 192 5.63 -15.42 19.80
C GLU A 192 5.07 -15.58 18.38
N PRO A 193 5.78 -15.08 17.34
CA PRO A 193 5.31 -15.20 15.97
C PRO A 193 5.19 -16.67 15.53
N PRO A 194 4.23 -16.98 14.63
CA PRO A 194 4.13 -18.29 13.99
C PRO A 194 5.47 -18.84 13.49
N PRO A 195 5.74 -20.16 13.62
CA PRO A 195 7.03 -20.74 13.24
C PRO A 195 7.48 -20.43 11.80
N ALA A 196 6.55 -20.43 10.84
CA ALA A 196 6.83 -20.10 9.45
C ALA A 196 7.42 -18.69 9.30
N LEU A 197 6.83 -17.68 9.96
CA LEU A 197 7.31 -16.30 9.91
C LEU A 197 8.72 -16.15 10.52
N ARG A 198 8.99 -16.86 11.63
CA ARG A 198 10.33 -16.89 12.22
C ARG A 198 11.36 -17.50 11.27
N ARG A 199 11.02 -18.64 10.63
CA ARG A 199 11.88 -19.26 9.61
C ARG A 199 12.10 -18.35 8.41
N GLY A 200 11.06 -17.62 7.99
CA GLY A 200 11.15 -16.62 6.92
C GLY A 200 12.18 -15.54 7.24
N VAL A 201 12.08 -14.91 8.42
CA VAL A 201 13.05 -13.91 8.87
C VAL A 201 14.47 -14.49 9.02
N GLU A 202 14.61 -15.67 9.61
CA GLU A 202 15.91 -16.34 9.76
C GLU A 202 16.56 -16.62 8.39
N TRP A 203 15.77 -17.07 7.41
CA TRP A 203 16.24 -17.30 6.06
C TRP A 203 16.60 -15.99 5.36
N LEU A 204 15.78 -14.94 5.46
CA LEU A 204 16.08 -13.62 4.87
C LEU A 204 17.41 -13.07 5.38
N ARG A 205 17.65 -13.19 6.70
CA ARG A 205 18.94 -12.78 7.31
C ARG A 205 20.14 -13.55 6.79
N ALA A 206 19.96 -14.84 6.51
CA ALA A 206 21.03 -15.71 6.05
C ALA A 206 21.32 -15.59 4.55
N ASN A 207 20.43 -14.95 3.78
CA ASN A 207 20.48 -14.88 2.32
C ASN A 207 20.37 -13.44 1.81
N THR A 208 20.82 -12.45 2.59
CA THR A 208 20.90 -11.07 2.11
C THR A 208 21.84 -10.97 0.91
N TYR A 209 21.60 -9.97 0.08
CA TYR A 209 22.37 -9.71 -1.13
C TYR A 209 22.49 -8.20 -1.35
N GLU A 210 23.43 -7.80 -2.19
CA GLU A 210 23.60 -6.41 -2.59
C GLU A 210 22.72 -6.16 -3.83
N PRO A 211 21.70 -5.28 -3.75
CA PRO A 211 20.82 -5.01 -4.87
C PRO A 211 21.56 -4.22 -5.95
N VAL A 212 21.36 -4.59 -7.22
CA VAL A 212 21.96 -3.87 -8.36
C VAL A 212 21.41 -2.44 -8.46
N HIS A 213 20.14 -2.27 -8.07
CA HIS A 213 19.46 -0.98 -8.07
C HIS A 213 18.77 -0.76 -6.72
N VAL A 214 19.08 0.37 -6.09
CA VAL A 214 18.33 0.87 -4.92
C VAL A 214 17.31 1.86 -5.43
N THR A 215 16.03 1.51 -5.35
CA THR A 215 14.92 2.30 -5.88
C THR A 215 13.96 2.72 -4.77
N LEU A 216 13.04 3.62 -5.08
CA LEU A 216 11.84 3.79 -4.26
C LEU A 216 10.96 2.54 -4.45
N CYS A 217 10.80 1.74 -3.39
CA CYS A 217 9.76 0.73 -3.33
C CYS A 217 8.48 1.39 -2.83
N TRP A 218 7.40 1.29 -3.58
CA TRP A 218 6.06 1.72 -3.19
C TRP A 218 5.60 0.97 -1.92
N GLY A 219 5.95 -0.31 -1.80
CA GLY A 219 5.71 -1.15 -0.63
C GLY A 219 4.36 -1.87 -0.69
N ASP A 220 3.24 -1.16 -0.87
CA ASP A 220 1.91 -1.80 -1.08
C ASP A 220 1.51 -1.81 -2.56
N ALA A 221 2.44 -2.29 -3.40
CA ALA A 221 2.38 -2.24 -4.85
C ALA A 221 1.44 -3.30 -5.45
N ARG A 222 0.15 -2.99 -5.51
CA ARG A 222 -0.89 -3.92 -5.98
C ARG A 222 -2.02 -3.23 -6.72
N MET A 223 -2.74 -4.01 -7.53
CA MET A 223 -3.90 -3.51 -8.27
C MET A 223 -4.97 -2.88 -7.38
N SER A 224 -5.19 -3.41 -6.17
CA SER A 224 -6.18 -2.89 -5.23
C SER A 224 -5.87 -1.49 -4.66
N ASN A 225 -4.65 -0.98 -4.90
CA ASN A 225 -4.24 0.39 -4.62
C ASN A 225 -4.08 1.26 -5.88
N ILE A 226 -4.56 0.77 -7.03
CA ILE A 226 -4.61 1.53 -8.27
C ILE A 226 -6.07 1.83 -8.63
N LEU A 227 -6.37 3.10 -8.86
CA LEU A 227 -7.66 3.52 -9.40
C LEU A 227 -7.65 3.40 -10.92
N TYR A 228 -8.73 2.85 -11.48
CA TYR A 228 -8.94 2.73 -12.91
C TYR A 228 -10.17 3.53 -13.35
N ASP A 229 -10.09 4.18 -14.51
CA ASP A 229 -11.26 4.82 -15.14
C ASP A 229 -12.22 3.79 -15.79
N THR A 230 -13.31 4.27 -16.37
CA THR A 230 -14.28 3.43 -17.10
C THR A 230 -13.70 2.73 -18.34
N ASN A 231 -12.53 3.16 -18.82
CA ASN A 231 -11.79 2.51 -19.91
C ASN A 231 -10.66 1.61 -19.38
N LEU A 232 -10.64 1.35 -18.08
CA LEU A 232 -9.66 0.53 -17.39
C LEU A 232 -8.23 1.06 -17.50
N ARG A 233 -8.06 2.39 -17.51
CA ARG A 233 -6.77 3.08 -17.49
C ARG A 233 -6.46 3.59 -16.09
N VAL A 234 -5.19 3.51 -15.68
CA VAL A 234 -4.72 4.02 -14.40
C VAL A 234 -5.00 5.52 -14.28
N THR A 235 -5.70 5.91 -13.21
CA THR A 235 -5.97 7.31 -12.87
C THR A 235 -5.35 7.72 -11.54
N GLY A 236 -5.01 6.76 -10.67
CA GLY A 236 -4.53 7.04 -9.32
C GLY A 236 -3.68 5.90 -8.76
N VAL A 237 -2.57 6.25 -8.10
CA VAL A 237 -1.68 5.35 -7.35
C VAL A 237 -1.75 5.75 -5.89
N LEU A 238 -2.31 4.86 -5.07
CA LEU A 238 -2.69 5.14 -3.70
C LEU A 238 -1.67 4.55 -2.71
N ASP A 239 -1.93 4.78 -1.43
CA ASP A 239 -1.30 4.09 -0.31
C ASP A 239 0.24 3.97 -0.27
N TRP A 240 0.89 5.09 0.06
CA TRP A 240 2.35 5.20 0.20
C TRP A 240 2.87 5.04 1.64
N GLU A 241 2.09 4.45 2.55
CA GLU A 241 2.42 4.43 3.99
C GLU A 241 3.60 3.50 4.35
N VAL A 242 3.82 2.46 3.55
CA VAL A 242 4.91 1.47 3.73
C VAL A 242 6.06 1.66 2.75
N ALA A 243 6.14 2.80 2.06
CA ALA A 243 7.19 3.07 1.10
C ALA A 243 8.58 3.10 1.77
N TYR A 244 9.59 2.55 1.09
CA TYR A 244 10.96 2.47 1.58
C TYR A 244 11.99 2.50 0.43
N LEU A 245 13.28 2.58 0.76
CA LEU A 245 14.35 2.38 -0.23
C LEU A 245 14.85 0.94 -0.18
N GLY A 246 14.84 0.25 -1.32
CA GLY A 246 15.19 -1.16 -1.40
C GLY A 246 15.38 -1.64 -2.84
N ASP A 247 15.35 -2.96 -3.01
CA ASP A 247 15.41 -3.59 -4.33
C ASP A 247 14.06 -3.44 -5.05
N HIS A 248 14.10 -3.11 -6.35
CA HIS A 248 12.92 -2.97 -7.19
C HIS A 248 12.08 -4.25 -7.27
N GLU A 249 12.69 -5.42 -7.12
CA GLU A 249 12.00 -6.71 -7.15
C GLU A 249 10.99 -6.86 -6.00
N ALA A 250 11.12 -6.08 -4.93
CA ALA A 250 10.20 -6.12 -3.78
C ALA A 250 8.76 -5.78 -4.14
N ASP A 251 8.52 -4.76 -4.97
CA ASP A 251 7.16 -4.38 -5.38
C ASP A 251 6.56 -5.38 -6.38
N LEU A 252 7.39 -5.94 -7.26
CA LEU A 252 6.94 -7.00 -8.19
C LEU A 252 6.58 -8.28 -7.42
N ALA A 253 7.42 -8.66 -6.45
CA ALA A 253 7.16 -9.77 -5.54
C ALA A 253 5.87 -9.55 -4.75
N TRP A 254 5.65 -8.33 -4.23
CA TRP A 254 4.44 -7.97 -3.49
C TRP A 254 3.18 -8.17 -4.35
N MET A 255 3.18 -7.65 -5.58
CA MET A 255 2.08 -7.82 -6.52
C MET A 255 1.78 -9.30 -6.80
N LEU A 256 2.81 -10.09 -7.12
CA LEU A 256 2.67 -11.51 -7.46
C LEU A 256 2.25 -12.36 -6.25
N PHE A 257 2.77 -12.05 -5.07
CA PHE A 257 2.39 -12.71 -3.82
C PHE A 257 0.91 -12.47 -3.49
N LEU A 258 0.43 -11.23 -3.60
CA LEU A 258 -0.96 -10.91 -3.30
C LEU A 258 -1.93 -11.44 -4.35
N ASP A 259 -1.54 -11.45 -5.62
CA ASP A 259 -2.30 -12.14 -6.66
C ASP A 259 -2.46 -13.63 -6.33
N TRP A 260 -1.36 -14.32 -6.01
CA TRP A 260 -1.40 -15.72 -5.54
C TRP A 260 -2.29 -15.91 -4.30
N ALA A 261 -2.20 -15.00 -3.33
CA ALA A 261 -2.96 -15.07 -2.09
C ALA A 261 -4.48 -14.93 -2.32
N CYS A 262 -4.90 -14.04 -3.24
CA CYS A 262 -6.32 -13.84 -3.56
C CYS A 262 -6.82 -14.74 -4.71
N SER A 263 -5.97 -15.58 -5.30
CA SER A 263 -6.32 -16.52 -6.38
C SER A 263 -6.11 -17.97 -5.96
N GLU A 264 -4.95 -18.54 -6.26
CA GLU A 264 -4.58 -19.94 -6.05
C GLU A 264 -4.79 -20.39 -4.60
N TYR A 265 -4.36 -19.56 -3.63
CA TYR A 265 -4.50 -19.88 -2.21
C TYR A 265 -5.97 -20.00 -1.76
N GLU A 266 -6.84 -19.14 -2.27
CA GLU A 266 -8.30 -19.17 -2.03
C GLU A 266 -9.02 -20.22 -2.93
N GLY A 267 -8.30 -20.92 -3.79
CA GLY A 267 -8.86 -21.92 -4.70
C GLY A 267 -9.60 -21.30 -5.90
N HIS A 268 -9.20 -20.10 -6.32
CA HIS A 268 -9.73 -19.44 -7.51
C HIS A 268 -8.74 -19.55 -8.67
N GLU A 269 -9.23 -20.02 -9.83
CA GLU A 269 -8.45 -19.99 -11.07
C GLU A 269 -8.29 -18.52 -11.55
N PRO A 270 -7.08 -18.11 -11.96
CA PRO A 270 -6.89 -16.81 -12.57
C PRO A 270 -7.82 -16.60 -13.77
N LEU A 271 -8.52 -15.46 -13.79
CA LEU A 271 -9.48 -15.16 -14.84
C LEU A 271 -8.82 -15.15 -16.23
N PRO A 272 -9.47 -15.67 -17.28
CA PRO A 272 -8.88 -15.69 -18.60
C PRO A 272 -8.51 -14.30 -19.11
N GLY A 273 -7.26 -14.12 -19.55
CA GLY A 273 -6.71 -12.81 -19.91
C GLY A 273 -5.84 -12.19 -18.83
N THR A 274 -5.85 -12.72 -17.59
CA THR A 274 -4.80 -12.41 -16.60
C THR A 274 -3.47 -12.93 -17.12
N PRO A 275 -2.43 -12.08 -17.24
CA PRO A 275 -1.10 -12.53 -17.63
C PRO A 275 -0.50 -13.51 -16.64
N SER A 276 0.31 -14.45 -17.12
CA SER A 276 1.01 -15.38 -16.23
C SER A 276 2.10 -14.66 -15.44
N ARG A 277 2.56 -15.31 -14.38
CA ARG A 277 3.74 -14.88 -13.60
C ARG A 277 4.95 -14.64 -14.51
N GLU A 278 5.26 -15.55 -15.42
CA GLU A 278 6.39 -15.47 -16.33
C GLU A 278 6.24 -14.31 -17.31
N GLN A 279 5.05 -14.14 -17.89
CA GLN A 279 4.76 -12.99 -18.77
C GLN A 279 4.88 -11.65 -18.03
N THR A 280 4.50 -11.64 -16.75
CA THR A 280 4.58 -10.45 -15.89
C THR A 280 6.03 -10.07 -15.61
N ILE A 281 6.87 -11.05 -15.26
CA ILE A 281 8.30 -10.85 -15.06
C ILE A 281 8.96 -10.37 -16.34
N GLU A 282 8.77 -11.07 -17.47
CA GLU A 282 9.36 -10.71 -18.76
C GLU A 282 8.95 -9.30 -19.20
N TYR A 283 7.67 -8.94 -19.06
CA TYR A 283 7.19 -7.61 -19.39
C TYR A 283 7.78 -6.54 -18.46
N TYR A 284 7.85 -6.82 -17.15
CA TYR A 284 8.47 -5.91 -16.18
C TYR A 284 9.94 -5.66 -16.50
N GLU A 285 10.73 -6.70 -16.78
CA GLU A 285 12.14 -6.58 -17.15
C GLU A 285 12.32 -5.74 -18.43
N HIS A 286 11.53 -6.05 -19.46
CA HIS A 286 11.56 -5.29 -20.71
C HIS A 286 11.19 -3.83 -20.52
N ARG A 287 10.13 -3.57 -19.72
CA ARG A 287 9.68 -2.22 -19.42
C ARG A 287 10.74 -1.52 -18.59
N SER A 288 11.02 -1.94 -17.37
CA SER A 288 11.91 -1.26 -16.41
C SER A 288 13.36 -1.14 -16.91
N GLY A 289 13.84 -2.13 -17.67
CA GLY A 289 15.27 -2.30 -17.99
C GLY A 289 16.07 -2.92 -16.85
N MET A 290 15.40 -3.45 -15.81
CA MET A 290 16.02 -4.04 -14.62
C MET A 290 15.74 -5.55 -14.60
N PRO A 291 16.77 -6.42 -14.51
CA PRO A 291 16.59 -7.87 -14.45
C PRO A 291 15.98 -8.31 -13.11
N VAL A 292 15.26 -9.43 -13.11
CA VAL A 292 14.63 -10.00 -11.91
C VAL A 292 15.38 -11.29 -11.51
N GLU A 293 16.21 -11.21 -10.48
CA GLU A 293 17.13 -12.28 -10.06
C GLU A 293 16.84 -12.81 -8.64
N ASN A 294 16.29 -11.97 -7.76
CA ASN A 294 16.11 -12.21 -6.33
C ASN A 294 14.63 -12.35 -5.91
N LEU A 295 13.73 -12.66 -6.85
CA LEU A 295 12.28 -12.61 -6.63
C LEU A 295 11.81 -13.52 -5.49
N ARG A 296 12.44 -14.70 -5.33
CA ARG A 296 12.16 -15.62 -4.22
C ARG A 296 12.41 -14.95 -2.86
N PHE A 297 13.53 -14.23 -2.72
CA PHE A 297 13.85 -13.50 -1.49
C PHE A 297 12.78 -12.44 -1.24
N ASN A 298 12.48 -11.65 -2.27
CA ASN A 298 11.55 -10.54 -2.16
C ASN A 298 10.11 -10.99 -1.88
N GLU A 299 9.69 -12.18 -2.30
CA GLU A 299 8.38 -12.74 -1.94
C GLU A 299 8.30 -13.24 -0.50
N ILE A 300 9.37 -13.86 0.01
CA ILE A 300 9.46 -14.20 1.45
C ILE A 300 9.42 -12.90 2.28
N LEU A 301 10.11 -11.86 1.81
CA LEU A 301 10.08 -10.54 2.41
C LEU A 301 8.67 -9.94 2.39
N ALA A 302 7.96 -9.98 1.26
CA ALA A 302 6.58 -9.49 1.14
C ALA A 302 5.62 -10.22 2.08
N ALA A 303 5.66 -11.56 2.11
CA ALA A 303 4.82 -12.37 3.00
C ALA A 303 5.12 -12.08 4.49
N THR A 304 6.39 -11.89 4.83
CA THR A 304 6.78 -11.55 6.21
C THR A 304 6.35 -10.12 6.58
N LEU A 305 6.56 -9.15 5.69
CA LEU A 305 6.18 -7.76 5.91
C LEU A 305 4.66 -7.62 6.10
N LEU A 306 3.86 -8.26 5.24
CA LEU A 306 2.39 -8.22 5.35
C LEU A 306 1.86 -8.92 6.61
N SER A 307 2.57 -9.94 7.11
CA SER A 307 2.15 -10.63 8.33
C SER A 307 2.14 -9.73 9.58
N ILE A 308 2.96 -8.68 9.62
CA ILE A 308 3.10 -7.75 10.76
C ILE A 308 1.77 -7.05 11.09
N PRO A 309 1.15 -6.28 10.17
CA PRO A 309 -0.11 -5.62 10.45
C PRO A 309 -1.25 -6.63 10.70
N LEU A 310 -1.22 -7.78 10.03
CA LEU A 310 -2.24 -8.83 10.20
C LEU A 310 -2.17 -9.48 11.60
N LEU A 311 -0.96 -9.79 12.10
CA LEU A 311 -0.76 -10.26 13.47
C LEU A 311 -1.23 -9.23 14.50
N ARG A 312 -0.92 -7.94 14.26
CA ARG A 312 -1.41 -6.85 15.12
C ARG A 312 -2.92 -6.78 15.16
N MET A 313 -3.58 -6.98 14.03
CA MET A 313 -5.04 -7.02 13.98
C MET A 313 -5.59 -8.24 14.72
N THR A 314 -5.03 -9.43 14.51
CA THR A 314 -5.46 -10.67 15.19
C THR A 314 -5.39 -10.53 16.71
N ASP A 315 -4.25 -10.05 17.24
CA ASP A 315 -4.05 -9.81 18.68
C ASP A 315 -5.05 -8.79 19.23
N ARG A 316 -5.31 -7.71 18.47
CA ARG A 316 -6.16 -6.60 18.91
C ARG A 316 -7.65 -6.89 18.86
N LEU A 317 -8.10 -7.55 17.80
CA LEU A 317 -9.48 -7.96 17.63
C LEU A 317 -9.82 -9.22 18.44
N GLN A 318 -8.82 -9.83 19.10
CA GLN A 318 -8.95 -11.10 19.82
C GLN A 318 -9.67 -12.14 18.95
N LEU A 319 -9.25 -12.22 17.69
CA LEU A 319 -9.87 -13.14 16.75
C LEU A 319 -9.71 -14.57 17.26
N PRO A 320 -10.73 -15.42 17.09
CA PRO A 320 -10.65 -16.79 17.52
C PRO A 320 -9.57 -17.52 16.71
N PRO A 321 -8.89 -18.54 17.27
CA PRO A 321 -7.74 -19.20 16.62
C PRO A 321 -8.03 -19.77 15.23
N GLU A 322 -9.29 -20.05 14.91
CA GLU A 322 -9.73 -20.52 13.61
C GLU A 322 -9.68 -19.43 12.52
N LEU A 323 -9.62 -18.15 12.89
CA LEU A 323 -9.46 -17.01 11.99
C LEU A 323 -8.02 -16.51 12.00
N ASP A 324 -7.13 -17.26 11.35
CA ASP A 324 -5.74 -16.87 11.16
C ASP A 324 -5.59 -15.99 9.91
N LEU A 325 -5.55 -14.67 10.13
CA LEU A 325 -5.31 -13.70 9.05
C LEU A 325 -3.94 -13.85 8.39
N THR A 326 -2.99 -14.56 9.01
CA THR A 326 -1.61 -14.72 8.51
C THR A 326 -1.37 -16.05 7.81
N ALA A 327 -2.38 -16.92 7.74
CA ALA A 327 -2.24 -18.29 7.21
C ALA A 327 -1.63 -18.32 5.79
N PHE A 328 -2.08 -17.43 4.90
CA PHE A 328 -1.55 -17.35 3.53
C PHE A 328 -0.10 -16.86 3.48
N CYS A 329 0.29 -15.96 4.39
CA CYS A 329 1.68 -15.52 4.52
C CYS A 329 2.57 -16.69 4.95
N ALA A 330 2.15 -17.43 5.99
CA ALA A 330 2.88 -18.60 6.47
C ALA A 330 2.98 -19.70 5.40
N ALA A 331 1.89 -19.99 4.70
CA ALA A 331 1.86 -20.96 3.62
C ALA A 331 2.80 -20.59 2.47
N ARG A 332 2.85 -19.32 2.06
CA ARG A 332 3.76 -18.87 1.01
C ARG A 332 5.22 -19.01 1.41
N ILE A 333 5.56 -18.63 2.64
CA ILE A 333 6.93 -18.77 3.16
C ILE A 333 7.34 -20.25 3.15
N ASP A 334 6.50 -21.14 3.66
CA ASP A 334 6.82 -22.58 3.69
C ASP A 334 7.00 -23.15 2.27
N GLN A 335 6.11 -22.82 1.34
CA GLN A 335 6.22 -23.20 -0.08
C GLN A 335 7.54 -22.72 -0.70
N LEU A 336 7.91 -21.46 -0.46
CA LEU A 336 9.14 -20.88 -1.01
C LEU A 336 10.40 -21.40 -0.33
N LEU A 337 10.35 -21.80 0.94
CA LEU A 337 11.51 -22.39 1.64
C LEU A 337 11.73 -23.87 1.27
N GLU A 338 10.67 -24.62 0.97
CA GLU A 338 10.76 -26.03 0.58
C GLU A 338 11.20 -26.23 -0.88
N THR A 339 11.03 -25.21 -1.72
CA THR A 339 11.46 -25.25 -3.11
C THR A 339 12.99 -25.27 -3.19
N ALA A 340 13.57 -26.27 -3.88
CA ALA A 340 15.01 -26.36 -4.09
C ALA A 340 15.55 -25.08 -4.76
N PRO A 341 16.76 -24.61 -4.40
CA PRO A 341 17.36 -23.41 -4.97
C PRO A 341 17.57 -23.50 -6.49
#